data_AF-A0A8C6H903-F1
#
_entry.id   AF-A0A8C6H903-F1
#
_cell.length_a   1.000
_cell.length_b   1.000
_cell.length_c   1.000
_cell.angle_alpha   90.00
_cell.angle_beta   90.00
_cell.angle_gamma   90.00
#
_symmetry.space_group_name_H-M   'P 1'
#
loop_
_entity.id
_entity.type
_entity.pdbx_description
1 polymer ?
#
loop_
_entity_poly.entity_id
_entity_poly.type
_entity_poly.pdbx_seq_one_letter_code
_entity_poly.pdbx_strand_id
1 'polypeptide(L)'
;MVWLVAMTPRQSSLCGLAAHGLWFLGLVLLMDATARPANHSSTRERAANREENEIMPPDHLNGVKLEMDGHLNKGFHQEVFLGKDMDGFDEDSEPRRSRRKLMVIFSKVDVNTDRRISAKEMQHWIMEKTAEHFQEAVKENKLHFRAVDPDGDGHVSWDEYKVKFLASKGHNEREIAEAIKNHEELKVDEEIALHFMLLTGGPLSCSSGETSICLSRLL
;
A
#
# COMPACT_ATOMS: atom_id res chain seq x y z
N MET A 1 18.25 -101.17 7.69
CA MET A 1 19.50 -100.38 7.66
C MET A 1 19.32 -99.36 6.53
N VAL A 2 19.32 -98.04 6.67
CA VAL A 2 19.68 -97.08 7.72
C VAL A 2 18.90 -95.78 7.40
N TRP A 3 18.50 -95.08 8.46
CA TRP A 3 18.06 -93.69 8.62
C TRP A 3 18.33 -92.67 7.50
N LEU A 4 17.37 -91.76 7.28
CA LEU A 4 17.66 -90.33 7.16
C LEU A 4 16.50 -89.46 7.66
N VAL A 5 16.89 -88.33 8.22
CA VAL A 5 16.20 -87.52 9.24
C VAL A 5 15.35 -86.42 8.61
N ALA A 6 14.32 -86.01 9.37
CA ALA A 6 13.41 -84.91 9.12
C ALA A 6 14.09 -83.55 8.82
N MET A 7 13.47 -82.76 7.94
CA MET A 7 13.58 -81.30 7.93
C MET A 7 12.25 -80.70 7.44
N THR A 8 11.52 -80.04 8.34
CA THR A 8 10.39 -79.17 8.00
C THR A 8 10.91 -77.83 7.47
N PRO A 9 10.28 -77.23 6.44
CA PRO A 9 10.62 -75.88 6.04
C PRO A 9 9.99 -74.87 7.01
N ARG A 10 10.83 -74.04 7.64
CA ARG A 10 10.42 -72.89 8.44
C ARG A 10 10.06 -71.75 7.49
N GLN A 11 8.77 -71.56 7.25
CA GLN A 11 8.26 -70.46 6.43
C GLN A 11 8.39 -69.16 7.25
N SER A 12 9.46 -68.40 7.02
CA SER A 12 9.65 -67.08 7.61
C SER A 12 8.63 -66.11 7.03
N SER A 13 7.77 -65.57 7.90
CA SER A 13 6.82 -64.51 7.56
C SER A 13 7.59 -63.21 7.25
N LEU A 14 7.88 -63.01 5.96
CA LEU A 14 8.45 -61.78 5.40
C LEU A 14 7.38 -60.72 5.09
N CYS A 15 6.14 -60.91 5.55
CA CYS A 15 5.01 -60.05 5.18
C CYS A 15 4.86 -58.80 6.08
N GLY A 16 5.47 -58.77 7.28
CA GLY A 16 5.32 -57.67 8.22
C GLY A 16 6.14 -56.42 7.88
N LEU A 17 7.36 -56.59 7.36
CA LEU A 17 8.29 -55.46 7.16
C LEU A 17 7.91 -54.58 5.96
N ALA A 18 7.33 -55.16 4.90
CA ALA A 18 6.87 -54.41 3.74
C ALA A 18 5.63 -53.55 4.05
N ALA A 19 4.72 -54.05 4.90
CA ALA A 19 3.53 -53.31 5.32
C ALA A 19 3.90 -52.08 6.18
N HIS A 20 4.89 -52.22 7.07
CA HIS A 20 5.40 -51.08 7.83
C HIS A 20 6.14 -50.08 6.94
N GLY A 21 6.94 -50.54 5.97
CA GLY A 21 7.63 -49.67 5.01
C GLY A 21 6.65 -48.81 4.17
N LEU A 22 5.55 -49.39 3.70
CA LEU A 22 4.50 -48.67 2.97
C LEU A 22 3.74 -47.68 3.87
N TRP A 23 3.52 -48.02 5.15
CA TRP A 23 2.89 -47.12 6.11
C TRP A 23 3.78 -45.92 6.46
N PHE A 24 5.08 -46.15 6.63
CA PHE A 24 6.07 -45.08 6.83
C PHE A 24 6.20 -44.19 5.57
N LEU A 25 6.20 -44.76 4.37
CA LEU A 25 6.22 -43.98 3.12
C LEU A 25 4.97 -43.11 2.97
N GLY A 26 3.79 -43.62 3.34
CA GLY A 26 2.55 -42.86 3.38
C GLY A 26 2.54 -41.72 4.40
N LEU A 27 3.20 -41.91 5.54
CA LEU A 27 3.32 -40.88 6.59
C LEU A 27 4.27 -39.75 6.17
N VAL A 28 5.35 -40.07 5.44
CA VAL A 28 6.28 -39.07 4.87
C VAL A 28 5.58 -38.23 3.79
N LEU A 29 4.80 -38.86 2.90
CA LEU A 29 4.05 -38.15 1.86
C LEU A 29 2.88 -37.31 2.40
N LEU A 30 2.32 -37.65 3.58
CA LEU A 30 1.30 -36.82 4.24
C LEU A 30 1.90 -35.61 4.97
N MET A 31 3.16 -35.69 5.41
CA MET A 31 3.88 -34.56 6.02
C MET A 31 4.32 -33.51 5.00
N ASP A 32 4.48 -33.89 3.72
CA ASP A 32 4.80 -32.95 2.63
C ASP A 32 3.58 -32.13 2.13
N ALA A 33 2.37 -32.45 2.60
CA ALA A 33 1.14 -31.75 2.21
C ALA A 33 0.77 -30.57 3.11
N THR A 34 1.56 -30.25 4.15
CA THR A 34 1.31 -29.10 5.04
C THR A 34 2.44 -28.09 5.12
N ALA A 35 3.49 -28.23 4.30
CA ALA A 35 4.49 -27.20 4.11
C ALA A 35 3.91 -26.04 3.27
N ARG A 36 3.07 -25.20 3.90
CA ARG A 36 2.85 -23.84 3.43
C ARG A 36 4.23 -23.16 3.41
N PRO A 37 4.64 -22.46 2.34
CA PRO A 37 5.81 -21.61 2.43
C PRO A 37 5.54 -20.59 3.54
N ALA A 38 6.29 -20.71 4.64
CA ALA A 38 6.39 -19.69 5.67
C ALA A 38 7.18 -18.53 5.06
N ASN A 39 6.51 -17.72 4.25
CA ASN A 39 7.04 -16.44 3.84
C ASN A 39 5.91 -15.44 3.64
N HIS A 40 5.47 -14.85 4.74
CA HIS A 40 5.35 -13.40 4.81
C HIS A 40 5.76 -13.00 6.22
N SER A 41 6.92 -12.36 6.38
CA SER A 41 7.05 -11.36 7.44
C SER A 41 6.34 -10.11 6.92
N SER A 42 5.01 -10.11 6.94
CA SER A 42 4.30 -8.84 6.91
C SER A 42 4.50 -8.25 8.30
N THR A 43 5.54 -7.43 8.46
CA THR A 43 5.45 -6.35 9.42
C THR A 43 4.20 -5.60 9.04
N ARG A 44 3.12 -5.89 9.78
CA ARG A 44 1.86 -5.18 9.71
C ARG A 44 2.20 -3.77 10.17
N GLU A 45 2.53 -2.92 9.22
CA GLU A 45 2.48 -1.49 9.42
C GLU A 45 1.01 -1.13 9.52
N ARG A 46 0.48 -1.34 10.73
CA ARG A 46 -0.78 -0.77 11.15
C ARG A 46 -0.52 0.70 11.46
N ALA A 47 -0.34 1.46 10.40
CA ALA A 47 -0.50 2.90 10.34
C ALA A 47 -1.27 3.10 9.03
N ALA A 48 -2.49 3.61 9.01
CA ALA A 48 -2.87 4.88 9.56
C ALA A 48 -4.26 4.79 10.21
N ASN A 49 -4.31 5.05 11.51
CA ASN A 49 -5.51 5.61 12.12
C ASN A 49 -5.10 6.74 13.07
N ARG A 50 -4.08 7.50 12.64
CA ARG A 50 -3.56 8.68 13.32
C ARG A 50 -2.90 9.56 12.28
N GLU A 51 -3.28 10.84 12.29
CA GLU A 51 -2.88 11.92 11.37
C GLU A 51 -3.59 11.96 10.00
N GLU A 52 -4.92 12.04 10.02
CA GLU A 52 -5.70 12.64 8.91
C GLU A 52 -5.56 14.18 8.85
N ASN A 53 -4.76 14.78 9.73
CA ASN A 53 -4.60 16.25 9.85
C ASN A 53 -3.31 16.79 9.23
N GLU A 54 -2.43 15.94 8.72
CA GLU A 54 -1.26 16.40 7.96
C GLU A 54 -1.62 16.44 6.48
N ILE A 55 -1.38 17.59 5.84
CA ILE A 55 -1.58 17.85 4.40
C ILE A 55 -0.59 17.00 3.54
N MET A 56 0.03 15.98 4.13
CA MET A 56 0.98 15.14 3.44
C MET A 56 0.22 14.30 2.42
N PRO A 57 0.60 14.39 1.13
CA PRO A 57 0.05 13.49 0.13
C PRO A 57 0.32 12.04 0.54
N PRO A 58 -0.56 11.09 0.15
CA PRO A 58 -0.31 9.68 0.40
C PRO A 58 1.04 9.26 -0.16
N ASP A 59 1.74 8.39 0.58
CA ASP A 59 3.09 7.95 0.26
C ASP A 59 3.14 7.05 -1.00
N HIS A 60 2.08 6.29 -1.25
CA HIS A 60 1.93 5.51 -2.49
C HIS A 60 0.94 6.17 -3.44
N LEU A 61 1.32 6.25 -4.71
CA LEU A 61 0.42 6.59 -5.80
C LEU A 61 -0.07 5.32 -6.47
N ASN A 62 -1.37 5.28 -6.71
CA ASN A 62 -2.02 4.18 -7.41
C ASN A 62 -1.44 3.99 -8.83
N GLY A 63 -1.12 2.76 -9.19
CA GLY A 63 -0.62 2.36 -10.49
C GLY A 63 0.86 2.68 -10.72
N VAL A 64 1.60 3.01 -9.66
CA VAL A 64 3.03 3.34 -9.70
C VAL A 64 3.86 2.28 -8.96
N LYS A 65 5.00 1.91 -9.56
CA LYS A 65 5.88 0.85 -9.04
C LYS A 65 6.71 1.29 -7.83
N LEU A 66 6.94 2.60 -7.69
CA LEU A 66 7.72 3.21 -6.63
C LEU A 66 6.82 4.09 -5.77
N GLU A 67 7.09 4.06 -4.47
CA GLU A 67 6.50 4.95 -3.46
C GLU A 67 7.29 6.28 -3.43
N MET A 68 6.75 7.30 -2.77
CA MET A 68 7.34 8.63 -2.72
C MET A 68 8.66 8.66 -1.93
N ASP A 69 8.81 7.75 -0.97
CA ASP A 69 10.03 7.54 -0.20
C ASP A 69 11.12 6.73 -0.95
N GLY A 70 10.80 6.20 -2.13
CA GLY A 70 11.68 5.42 -2.98
C GLY A 70 11.63 3.90 -2.76
N HIS A 71 10.77 3.40 -1.88
CA HIS A 71 10.54 1.96 -1.74
C HIS A 71 9.69 1.41 -2.91
N LEU A 72 9.75 0.09 -3.10
CA LEU A 72 8.96 -0.60 -4.11
C LEU A 72 7.55 -0.87 -3.60
N ASN A 73 6.55 -0.43 -4.36
CA ASN A 73 5.15 -0.72 -4.10
C ASN A 73 4.88 -2.23 -4.23
N LYS A 74 4.65 -2.89 -3.08
CA LYS A 74 4.38 -4.34 -3.01
C LYS A 74 3.04 -4.72 -3.63
N GLY A 75 2.08 -3.79 -3.62
CA GLY A 75 0.73 -3.96 -4.16
C GLY A 75 0.64 -3.71 -5.67
N PHE A 76 1.69 -3.19 -6.31
CA PHE A 76 1.65 -2.70 -7.70
C PHE A 76 0.99 -3.66 -8.68
N HIS A 77 1.37 -4.95 -8.68
CA HIS A 77 0.80 -5.93 -9.59
C HIS A 77 -0.68 -6.19 -9.34
N GLN A 78 -1.07 -6.25 -8.08
CA GLN A 78 -2.44 -6.48 -7.67
C GLN A 78 -3.31 -5.26 -8.01
N GLU A 79 -2.78 -4.08 -7.76
CA GLU A 79 -3.44 -2.81 -8.00
C GLU A 79 -3.65 -2.55 -9.50
N VAL A 80 -2.61 -2.71 -10.32
CA VAL A 80 -2.72 -2.60 -11.80
C VAL A 80 -3.73 -3.61 -12.36
N PHE A 81 -3.80 -4.81 -11.78
CA PHE A 81 -4.68 -5.86 -12.27
C PHE A 81 -6.16 -5.67 -11.88
N LEU A 82 -6.41 -5.25 -10.64
CA LEU A 82 -7.77 -5.18 -10.07
C LEU A 82 -8.39 -3.78 -10.18
N GLY A 83 -7.54 -2.76 -10.15
CA GLY A 83 -7.89 -1.36 -9.95
C GLY A 83 -8.97 -1.08 -8.92
N LYS A 84 -10.04 -0.40 -9.30
CA LYS A 84 -11.11 -0.05 -8.35
C LYS A 84 -11.76 -1.24 -7.65
N ASP A 85 -11.64 -2.45 -8.21
CA ASP A 85 -12.16 -3.69 -7.60
C ASP A 85 -11.23 -4.27 -6.51
N MET A 86 -10.22 -3.49 -6.07
CA MET A 86 -9.26 -3.88 -5.03
C MET A 86 -9.91 -4.13 -3.66
N ASP A 87 -10.85 -3.26 -3.28
CA ASP A 87 -11.46 -3.29 -1.95
C ASP A 87 -12.27 -4.58 -1.72
N GLY A 88 -11.71 -5.45 -0.89
CA GLY A 88 -12.27 -6.73 -0.49
C GLY A 88 -11.74 -7.95 -1.25
N PHE A 89 -10.56 -7.85 -1.86
CA PHE A 89 -9.65 -8.98 -2.04
C PHE A 89 -8.68 -9.10 -0.85
N ASP A 90 -9.15 -8.77 0.35
CA ASP A 90 -8.35 -8.90 1.57
C ASP A 90 -8.01 -10.37 1.82
N GLU A 91 -6.82 -10.64 2.37
CA GLU A 91 -6.35 -12.00 2.69
C GLU A 91 -7.32 -12.73 3.65
N ASP A 92 -8.05 -11.95 4.47
CA ASP A 92 -9.06 -12.43 5.42
C ASP A 92 -10.46 -12.67 4.80
N SER A 93 -10.61 -12.54 3.48
CA SER A 93 -11.91 -12.70 2.81
C SER A 93 -12.32 -14.18 2.68
N GLU A 94 -13.57 -14.50 3.05
CA GLU A 94 -14.15 -15.84 2.93
C GLU A 94 -13.89 -16.46 1.53
N PRO A 95 -13.42 -17.73 1.42
CA PRO A 95 -13.04 -18.35 0.15
C PRO A 95 -14.12 -18.33 -0.93
N ARG A 96 -15.40 -18.27 -0.53
CA ARG A 96 -16.54 -18.19 -1.45
C ARG A 96 -16.71 -16.79 -2.05
N ARG A 97 -16.36 -15.73 -1.31
CA ARG A 97 -16.43 -14.35 -1.78
C ARG A 97 -15.30 -14.04 -2.75
N SER A 98 -14.06 -14.42 -2.41
CA SER A 98 -12.91 -14.27 -3.31
C SER A 98 -13.11 -15.00 -4.64
N ARG A 99 -13.65 -16.22 -4.61
CA ARG A 99 -14.00 -16.98 -5.84
C ARG A 99 -15.05 -16.27 -6.71
N ARG A 100 -16.09 -15.70 -6.11
CA ARG A 100 -17.11 -14.94 -6.87
C ARG A 100 -16.51 -13.71 -7.53
N LYS A 101 -15.66 -12.96 -6.81
CA LYS A 101 -14.99 -11.78 -7.37
C LYS A 101 -14.03 -12.16 -8.51
N LEU A 102 -13.25 -13.23 -8.35
CA LEU A 102 -12.41 -13.78 -9.43
C LEU A 102 -13.23 -14.14 -10.66
N MET A 103 -14.41 -14.73 -10.48
CA MET A 103 -15.31 -15.03 -11.60
C MET A 103 -15.84 -13.78 -12.31
N VAL A 104 -16.14 -12.73 -11.55
CA VAL A 104 -16.57 -11.44 -12.14
C VAL A 104 -15.44 -10.86 -12.98
N ILE A 105 -14.21 -10.81 -12.46
CA ILE A 105 -13.05 -10.30 -13.20
C ILE A 105 -12.80 -11.15 -14.43
N PHE A 106 -12.80 -12.48 -14.29
CA PHE A 106 -12.62 -13.39 -15.42
C PHE A 106 -13.61 -13.08 -16.55
N SER A 107 -14.88 -12.85 -16.20
CA SER A 107 -15.92 -12.52 -17.18
C SER A 107 -15.76 -11.13 -17.80
N LYS A 108 -15.11 -10.18 -17.11
CA LYS A 108 -14.77 -8.87 -17.67
C LYS A 108 -13.58 -8.94 -18.64
N VAL A 109 -12.60 -9.79 -18.35
CA VAL A 109 -11.38 -9.96 -19.15
C VAL A 109 -11.64 -10.80 -20.41
N ASP A 110 -12.46 -11.85 -20.29
CA ASP A 110 -12.85 -12.73 -21.40
C ASP A 110 -13.90 -12.05 -22.31
N VAL A 111 -13.42 -11.14 -23.15
CA VAL A 111 -14.26 -10.35 -24.09
C VAL A 111 -14.88 -11.24 -25.16
N ASN A 112 -14.16 -12.26 -25.62
CA ASN A 112 -14.62 -13.14 -26.69
C ASN A 112 -15.57 -14.26 -26.18
N THR A 113 -15.68 -14.43 -24.85
CA THR A 113 -16.53 -15.39 -24.14
C THR A 113 -16.23 -16.87 -24.41
N ASP A 114 -14.99 -17.19 -24.78
CA ASP A 114 -14.53 -18.56 -25.04
C ASP A 114 -14.21 -19.35 -23.75
N ARG A 115 -14.40 -18.72 -22.60
CA ARG A 115 -14.10 -19.24 -21.25
C ARG A 115 -12.62 -19.48 -21.04
N ARG A 116 -11.76 -18.73 -21.74
CA ARG A 116 -10.32 -18.67 -21.57
C ARG A 116 -9.90 -17.20 -21.59
N ILE A 117 -8.69 -16.94 -21.11
CA ILE A 117 -8.09 -15.60 -21.21
C ILE A 117 -6.84 -15.75 -22.06
N SER A 118 -6.86 -15.14 -23.23
CA SER A 118 -5.69 -15.05 -24.10
C SER A 118 -4.70 -14.00 -23.58
N ALA A 119 -3.43 -14.10 -23.98
CA ALA A 119 -2.43 -13.09 -23.64
C ALA A 119 -2.83 -11.69 -24.14
N LYS A 120 -3.54 -11.61 -25.27
CA LYS A 120 -4.02 -10.35 -25.86
C LYS A 120 -5.12 -9.71 -25.01
N GLU A 121 -6.07 -10.51 -24.53
CA GLU A 121 -7.13 -10.02 -23.63
C GLU A 121 -6.56 -9.57 -22.28
N MET A 122 -5.61 -10.33 -21.74
CA MET A 122 -4.90 -9.96 -20.53
C MET A 122 -4.16 -8.62 -20.70
N GLN A 123 -3.42 -8.47 -21.80
CA GLN A 123 -2.72 -7.22 -22.09
C GLN A 123 -3.68 -6.04 -22.23
N HIS A 124 -4.78 -6.22 -22.97
CA HIS A 124 -5.79 -5.18 -23.15
C HIS A 124 -6.40 -4.76 -21.81
N TRP A 125 -6.78 -5.72 -20.98
CA TRP A 125 -7.31 -5.48 -19.64
C TRP A 125 -6.35 -4.67 -18.77
N ILE A 126 -5.07 -5.07 -18.73
CA ILE A 126 -4.03 -4.35 -17.96
C ILE A 126 -3.91 -2.91 -18.45
N MET A 127 -3.89 -2.68 -19.77
CA MET A 127 -3.79 -1.33 -20.33
C MET A 127 -5.01 -0.46 -19.99
N GLU A 128 -6.21 -1.03 -20.11
CA GLU A 128 -7.46 -0.36 -19.77
C GLU A 128 -7.50 0.02 -18.28
N LYS A 129 -7.16 -0.92 -17.39
CA LYS A 129 -7.08 -0.65 -15.95
C LYS A 129 -6.02 0.36 -15.57
N THR A 130 -4.85 0.31 -16.19
CA THR A 130 -3.80 1.31 -15.97
C THR A 130 -4.26 2.70 -16.37
N ALA A 131 -5.01 2.83 -17.48
CA ALA A 131 -5.56 4.11 -17.91
C ALA A 131 -6.66 4.64 -16.97
N GLU A 132 -7.56 3.77 -16.51
CA GLU A 132 -8.60 4.11 -15.51
C GLU A 132 -7.96 4.66 -14.23
N HIS A 133 -6.95 3.96 -13.71
CA HIS A 133 -6.20 4.37 -12.53
C HIS A 133 -5.53 5.72 -12.68
N PHE A 134 -4.85 5.93 -13.80
CA PHE A 134 -4.18 7.19 -14.06
C PHE A 134 -5.19 8.35 -14.09
N GLN A 135 -6.36 8.14 -14.70
CA GLN A 135 -7.41 9.15 -14.73
C GLN A 135 -8.03 9.42 -13.36
N GLU A 136 -8.24 8.38 -12.55
CA GLU A 136 -8.73 8.50 -11.18
C GLU A 136 -7.73 9.29 -10.32
N ALA A 137 -6.44 8.93 -10.37
CA ALA A 137 -5.38 9.65 -9.67
C ALA A 137 -5.29 11.13 -10.09
N VAL A 138 -5.38 11.44 -11.39
CA VAL A 138 -5.40 12.83 -11.88
C VAL A 138 -6.59 13.59 -11.34
N LYS A 139 -7.77 12.96 -11.29
CA LYS A 139 -9.00 13.59 -10.80
C LYS A 139 -8.95 13.84 -9.30
N GLU A 140 -8.47 12.87 -8.52
CA GLU A 140 -8.28 13.01 -7.07
C GLU A 140 -7.25 14.08 -6.75
N ASN A 141 -6.10 14.05 -7.42
CA ASN A 141 -5.08 15.08 -7.28
C ASN A 141 -5.61 16.48 -7.58
N LYS A 142 -6.47 16.64 -8.60
CA LYS A 142 -7.10 17.93 -8.89
C LYS A 142 -7.98 18.45 -7.75
N LEU A 143 -8.68 17.56 -7.04
CA LEU A 143 -9.49 17.94 -5.88
C LEU A 143 -8.61 18.35 -4.70
N HIS A 144 -7.54 17.60 -4.43
CA HIS A 144 -6.58 17.92 -3.37
C HIS A 144 -5.82 19.22 -3.67
N PHE A 145 -5.38 19.41 -4.92
CA PHE A 145 -4.68 20.62 -5.34
C PHE A 145 -5.55 21.87 -5.17
N ARG A 146 -6.83 21.80 -5.54
CA ARG A 146 -7.77 22.92 -5.34
C ARG A 146 -7.97 23.28 -3.86
N ALA A 147 -7.76 22.35 -2.94
CA ALA A 147 -7.85 22.67 -1.52
C ALA A 147 -6.69 23.58 -1.06
N VAL A 148 -5.53 23.49 -1.72
CA VAL A 148 -4.31 24.26 -1.39
C VAL A 148 -4.07 25.45 -2.33
N ASP A 149 -4.77 25.52 -3.46
CA ASP A 149 -4.79 26.61 -4.44
C ASP A 149 -6.18 27.32 -4.40
N PRO A 150 -6.41 28.20 -3.40
CA PRO A 150 -7.67 28.94 -3.26
C PRO A 150 -7.87 30.03 -4.32
N ASP A 151 -6.80 30.60 -4.89
CA ASP A 151 -6.91 31.63 -5.92
C ASP A 151 -7.16 31.04 -7.33
N GLY A 152 -6.83 29.76 -7.51
CA GLY A 152 -7.11 28.98 -8.70
C GLY A 152 -6.19 29.32 -9.87
N ASP A 153 -5.01 29.90 -9.62
CA ASP A 153 -4.04 30.26 -10.65
C ASP A 153 -3.23 29.06 -11.19
N GLY A 154 -3.44 27.88 -10.58
CA GLY A 154 -2.80 26.63 -10.97
C GLY A 154 -1.41 26.42 -10.36
N HIS A 155 -0.97 27.30 -9.46
CA HIS A 155 0.25 27.22 -8.69
C HIS A 155 -0.10 27.32 -7.20
N VAL A 156 0.82 26.91 -6.33
CA VAL A 156 0.68 27.15 -4.88
C VAL A 156 1.75 28.16 -4.50
N SER A 157 1.31 29.38 -4.24
CA SER A 157 2.19 30.46 -3.79
C SER A 157 2.72 30.19 -2.39
N TRP A 158 3.82 30.86 -2.03
CA TRP A 158 4.39 30.74 -0.68
C TRP A 158 3.42 31.21 0.41
N ASP A 159 2.58 32.20 0.10
CA ASP A 159 1.56 32.70 1.02
C ASP A 159 0.44 31.67 1.24
N GLU A 160 -0.04 31.01 0.19
CA GLU A 160 -1.04 29.94 0.30
C GLU A 160 -0.50 28.73 1.06
N TYR A 161 0.76 28.34 0.80
CA TYR A 161 1.44 27.30 1.56
C TYR A 161 1.51 27.63 3.06
N LYS A 162 1.89 28.86 3.42
CA LYS A 162 1.96 29.31 4.82
C LYS A 162 0.60 29.23 5.51
N VAL A 163 -0.46 29.72 4.85
CA VAL A 163 -1.82 29.68 5.38
C VAL A 163 -2.23 28.25 5.70
N LYS A 164 -2.03 27.32 4.76
CA LYS A 164 -2.39 25.91 4.96
C LYS A 164 -1.53 25.21 5.99
N PHE A 165 -0.22 25.45 5.99
CA PHE A 165 0.70 24.86 6.95
C PHE A 165 0.41 25.31 8.38
N LEU A 166 0.12 26.60 8.61
CA LEU A 166 -0.25 27.08 9.93
C LEU A 166 -1.64 26.59 10.36
N ALA A 167 -2.59 26.50 9.42
CA ALA A 167 -3.91 25.94 9.69
C ALA A 167 -3.84 24.46 10.13
N SER A 168 -2.95 23.64 9.53
CA SER A 168 -2.77 22.24 9.96
C SER A 168 -2.15 22.11 11.34
N LYS A 169 -1.40 23.13 11.80
CA LYS A 169 -0.88 23.24 13.17
C LYS A 169 -1.89 23.85 14.17
N GLY A 170 -3.13 24.11 13.74
CA GLY A 170 -4.23 24.53 14.61
C GLY A 170 -4.48 26.03 14.66
N HIS A 171 -3.81 26.83 13.84
CA HIS A 171 -4.07 28.26 13.72
C HIS A 171 -5.30 28.54 12.84
N ASN A 172 -5.96 29.69 13.05
CA ASN A 172 -7.13 30.07 12.26
C ASN A 172 -6.72 30.59 10.87
N GLU A 173 -7.16 29.89 9.82
CA GLU A 173 -6.84 30.20 8.42
C GLU A 173 -7.12 31.67 8.05
N ARG A 174 -8.22 32.23 8.56
CA ARG A 174 -8.62 33.63 8.26
C ARG A 174 -7.69 34.64 8.90
N GLU A 175 -7.29 34.41 10.15
CA GLU A 175 -6.41 35.31 10.89
C GLU A 175 -5.01 35.33 10.26
N ILE A 176 -4.52 34.17 9.82
CA ILE A 176 -3.24 34.07 9.10
C ILE A 176 -3.31 34.81 7.77
N ALA A 177 -4.37 34.60 6.99
CA ALA A 177 -4.54 35.26 5.70
C ALA A 177 -4.63 36.79 5.83
N GLU A 178 -5.33 37.28 6.86
CA GLU A 178 -5.39 38.72 7.19
C GLU A 178 -4.02 39.26 7.64
N ALA A 179 -3.29 38.52 8.49
CA ALA A 179 -1.96 38.92 8.93
C ALA A 179 -0.95 38.99 7.77
N ILE A 180 -0.99 38.02 6.85
CA ILE A 180 -0.18 38.04 5.62
C ILE A 180 -0.52 39.26 4.77
N LYS A 181 -1.81 39.53 4.56
CA LYS A 181 -2.29 40.68 3.77
C LYS A 181 -1.89 42.03 4.38
N ASN A 182 -1.86 42.12 5.71
CA ASN A 182 -1.49 43.34 6.43
C ASN A 182 0.02 43.46 6.70
N HIS A 183 0.83 42.49 6.28
CA HIS A 183 2.27 42.38 6.60
C HIS A 183 2.55 42.40 8.11
N GLU A 184 1.67 41.79 8.90
CA GLU A 184 1.78 41.70 10.36
C GLU A 184 2.67 40.51 10.78
N GLU A 185 3.16 40.56 12.01
CA GLU A 185 3.99 39.51 12.59
C GLU A 185 3.11 38.43 13.23
N LEU A 186 3.33 37.17 12.85
CA LEU A 186 2.63 36.02 13.43
C LEU A 186 3.45 35.43 14.56
N LYS A 187 2.82 35.28 15.73
CA LYS A 187 3.38 34.51 16.84
C LYS A 187 3.10 33.04 16.61
N VAL A 188 4.16 32.24 16.63
CA VAL A 188 4.12 30.80 16.37
C VAL A 188 5.05 30.10 17.33
N ASP A 189 4.73 28.84 17.61
CA ASP A 189 5.52 28.03 18.51
C ASP A 189 6.93 27.80 17.97
N GLU A 190 7.90 27.58 18.86
CA GLU A 190 9.32 27.39 18.50
C GLU A 190 9.52 26.24 17.50
N GLU A 191 8.72 25.17 17.61
CA GLU A 191 8.74 24.03 16.68
C GLU A 191 8.32 24.43 15.26
N ILE A 192 7.26 25.23 15.15
CA ILE A 192 6.76 25.74 13.87
C ILE A 192 7.78 26.71 13.26
N ALA A 193 8.37 27.58 14.09
CA ALA A 193 9.43 28.49 13.68
C ALA A 193 10.67 27.73 13.19
N LEU A 194 11.07 26.64 13.86
CA LEU A 194 12.18 25.78 13.45
C LEU A 194 11.89 25.10 12.10
N HIS A 195 10.67 24.60 11.88
CA HIS A 195 10.29 24.01 10.61
C HIS A 195 10.40 25.01 9.45
N PHE A 196 9.92 26.23 9.64
CA PHE A 196 10.09 27.27 8.62
C PHE A 196 11.55 27.67 8.41
N MET A 197 12.38 27.74 9.47
CA MET A 197 13.82 28.02 9.32
C MET A 197 14.54 26.95 8.49
N LEU A 198 14.15 25.67 8.62
CA LEU A 198 14.70 24.58 7.79
C LEU A 198 14.28 24.71 6.32
N LEU A 199 13.06 25.16 6.05
CA LEU A 199 12.55 25.36 4.68
C LEU A 199 13.17 26.59 3.99
N THR A 200 13.41 27.67 4.72
CA THR A 200 13.88 28.95 4.17
C THR A 200 15.39 29.15 4.24
N GLY A 201 16.10 28.33 5.02
CA GLY A 201 17.55 28.39 5.16
C GLY A 201 18.07 29.61 5.95
N GLY A 202 17.23 30.28 6.75
CA GLY A 202 17.65 31.44 7.55
C GLY A 202 16.70 31.81 8.71
N PRO A 203 17.17 32.60 9.69
CA PRO A 203 16.37 32.99 10.85
C PRO A 203 15.26 33.98 10.48
N LEU A 204 14.04 33.67 10.93
CA LEU A 204 12.81 34.43 10.68
C LEU A 204 12.52 35.52 11.72
N SER A 205 13.42 35.69 12.68
CA SER A 205 13.20 36.58 13.83
C SER A 205 13.06 38.03 13.40
N CYS A 206 11.97 38.65 13.87
CA CYS A 206 11.85 40.09 13.91
C CYS A 206 12.19 40.63 15.30
N SER A 207 12.36 41.94 15.39
CA SER A 207 12.94 42.66 16.53
C SER A 207 12.15 42.57 17.85
N SER A 208 11.13 41.71 17.95
CA SER A 208 10.20 41.57 19.07
C SER A 208 9.99 40.10 19.49
N GLY A 209 11.06 39.46 19.97
CA GLY A 209 10.98 38.20 20.72
C GLY A 209 11.11 36.93 19.86
N GLU A 210 11.62 35.87 20.49
CA GLU A 210 12.20 34.69 19.83
C GLU A 210 11.17 33.79 19.11
N THR A 211 9.87 33.99 19.33
CA THR A 211 8.77 33.15 18.79
C THR A 211 7.90 33.86 17.75
N SER A 212 8.43 34.90 17.11
CA SER A 212 7.71 35.72 16.16
C SER A 212 8.31 35.59 14.75
N ILE A 213 7.47 35.25 13.75
CA ILE A 213 7.89 35.11 12.34
C ILE A 213 7.55 36.41 11.61
N CYS A 214 8.59 37.06 11.08
CA CYS A 214 8.40 38.21 10.22
C CYS A 214 8.08 37.79 8.78
N LEU A 215 6.82 37.98 8.38
CA LEU A 215 6.33 37.62 7.04
C LEU A 215 7.01 38.41 5.91
N SER A 216 7.57 39.58 6.21
CA SER A 216 8.32 40.43 5.27
C SER A 216 9.72 39.91 4.93
N ARG A 217 10.28 38.97 5.71
CA ARG A 217 11.58 38.32 5.43
C ARG A 217 11.47 36.97 4.70
N LEU A 218 10.23 36.59 4.37
CA LEU A 218 9.85 35.36 3.67
C LEU A 218 9.50 35.59 2.18
N LEU A 219 9.67 36.83 1.68
CA LEU A 219 9.57 37.24 0.28
C LEU A 219 10.97 37.45 -0.30
#